data_AF-A0A4Q4D4M7-F1
#
_entry.id   AF-A0A4Q4D4M7-F1
#
_cell.length_a   1.000
_cell.length_b   1.000
_cell.length_c   1.000
_cell.angle_alpha   90.00
_cell.angle_beta   90.00
_cell.angle_gamma   90.00
#
_symmetry.space_group_name_H-M   'P 1'
#
loop_
_entity.id
_entity.type
_entity.pdbx_description
1 polymer ?
#
loop_
_entity_poly.entity_id
_entity_poly.type
_entity_poly.pdbx_seq_one_letter_code
_entity_poly.pdbx_strand_id
1 'polypeptide(L)'
;MDVASAPVTAVVPTHRRPELMRAAVQSILSQDYAGPIEVVVVFDACEAELPDVELAADRTLRAVVNERTRGLAGARNAGILAASHDFVA
;
A
#
# COMPACT_ATOMS: atom_id res chain seq x y z
N MET A 1 -16.24 10.45 23.85
CA MET A 1 -16.71 9.93 22.56
C MET A 1 -15.53 9.18 21.98
N ASP A 2 -15.67 7.88 21.79
CA ASP A 2 -14.71 7.09 21.03
C ASP A 2 -14.88 7.48 19.55
N VAL A 3 -13.97 8.29 19.03
CA VAL A 3 -13.91 8.54 17.59
C VAL A 3 -13.10 7.39 17.04
N ALA A 4 -13.78 6.44 16.38
CA ALA A 4 -13.10 5.38 15.64
C ALA A 4 -12.03 6.02 14.75
N SER A 5 -10.80 5.51 14.84
CA SER A 5 -9.67 6.04 14.07
C SER A 5 -9.98 5.92 12.57
N ALA A 6 -9.72 7.00 11.82
CA ALA A 6 -10.09 7.07 10.41
C ALA A 6 -9.36 6.00 9.57
N PRO A 7 -9.99 5.37 8.59
CA PRO A 7 -9.28 4.41 7.75
C PRO A 7 -8.23 5.12 6.86
N VAL A 8 -7.10 4.46 6.62
CA VAL A 8 -5.97 5.02 5.88
C VAL A 8 -5.54 4.05 4.77
N THR A 9 -5.14 4.60 3.61
CA THR A 9 -4.42 3.86 2.57
C THR A 9 -2.94 4.23 2.59
N ALA A 10 -2.05 3.24 2.74
CA ALA A 10 -0.62 3.40 2.58
C ALA A 10 -0.20 3.01 1.16
N VAL A 11 0.44 3.93 0.44
CA VAL A 11 0.93 3.70 -0.93
C VAL A 11 2.40 3.31 -0.91
N VAL A 12 2.73 2.14 -1.46
CA VAL A 12 4.10 1.60 -1.49
C VAL A 12 4.58 1.43 -2.94
N PRO A 13 5.23 2.45 -3.54
CA PRO A 13 5.85 2.32 -4.85
C PRO A 13 7.06 1.38 -4.80
N THR A 14 7.15 0.47 -5.77
CA THR A 14 8.29 -0.44 -5.93
C THR A 14 8.67 -0.63 -7.39
N HIS A 15 9.96 -0.87 -7.63
CA HIS A 15 10.49 -1.29 -8.93
C HIS A 15 11.65 -2.25 -8.69
N ARG A 16 11.39 -3.56 -8.90
CA ARG A 16 12.37 -4.66 -8.76
C ARG A 16 13.11 -4.67 -7.40
N ARG A 17 12.37 -4.46 -6.32
CA ARG A 17 12.88 -4.46 -4.94
C ARG A 17 12.02 -5.34 -4.02
N PRO A 18 11.93 -6.66 -4.28
CA PRO A 18 11.00 -7.54 -3.58
C PRO A 18 11.25 -7.56 -2.06
N GLU A 19 12.50 -7.61 -1.62
CA GLU A 19 12.82 -7.68 -0.17
C GLU A 19 12.48 -6.39 0.58
N LEU A 20 12.81 -5.23 0.00
CA LEU A 20 12.47 -3.94 0.62
C LEU A 20 10.96 -3.69 0.59
N MET A 21 10.28 -4.11 -0.47
CA MET A 21 8.82 -4.04 -0.57
C MET A 21 8.18 -4.93 0.51
N ARG A 22 8.65 -6.17 0.66
CA ARG A 22 8.17 -7.09 1.70
C ARG A 22 8.36 -6.50 3.10
N ALA A 23 9.55 -5.98 3.40
CA ALA A 23 9.84 -5.37 4.70
C ALA A 23 8.93 -4.16 4.98
N ALA A 24 8.69 -3.30 3.98
CA ALA A 24 7.79 -2.15 4.11
C ALA A 24 6.34 -2.59 4.34
N VAL A 25 5.84 -3.54 3.55
CA VAL A 25 4.48 -4.10 3.68
C VAL A 25 4.31 -4.72 5.07
N GLN A 26 5.23 -5.56 5.53
CA GLN A 26 5.16 -6.18 6.86
C GLN A 26 5.17 -5.13 7.97
N SER A 27 6.02 -4.10 7.85
CA SER A 27 6.08 -3.00 8.83
C SER A 27 4.78 -2.21 8.90
N ILE A 28 4.10 -1.99 7.77
CA ILE A 28 2.81 -1.26 7.74
C ILE A 28 1.69 -2.12 8.32
N LEU A 29 1.63 -3.41 7.94
CA LEU A 29 0.60 -4.32 8.41
C LEU A 29 0.68 -4.56 9.93
N SER A 30 1.87 -4.48 10.52
CA SER A 30 2.10 -4.67 11.96
C SER A 30 1.93 -3.39 12.81
N GLN A 31 1.56 -2.26 12.23
CA GLN A 31 1.32 -1.02 12.98
C GLN A 31 0.15 -1.19 13.96
N ASP A 32 0.26 -0.56 15.12
CA ASP A 32 -0.74 -0.51 16.20
C ASP A 32 -1.82 0.56 15.99
N TYR A 33 -1.99 1.02 14.75
CA TYR A 33 -3.05 1.94 14.38
C TYR A 33 -4.42 1.27 14.55
N ALA A 34 -5.30 1.93 15.31
CA ALA A 34 -6.61 1.40 15.68
C ALA A 34 -7.64 1.42 14.54
N GLY A 35 -7.36 2.14 13.45
CA GLY A 35 -8.24 2.20 12.27
C GLY A 35 -7.84 1.18 11.20
N PRO A 36 -8.72 0.91 10.21
CA PRO A 36 -8.38 0.04 9.09
C PRO A 36 -7.20 0.58 8.28
N ILE A 37 -6.33 -0.33 7.82
CA ILE A 37 -5.22 -0.01 6.90
C ILE A 37 -5.41 -0.78 5.60
N GLU A 38 -5.43 -0.05 4.50
CA GLU A 38 -5.23 -0.60 3.16
C GLU A 38 -3.79 -0.37 2.72
N VAL A 39 -3.12 -1.41 2.25
CA VAL A 39 -1.79 -1.31 1.64
C VAL A 39 -1.92 -1.51 0.13
N VAL A 40 -1.52 -0.49 -0.64
CA VAL A 40 -1.46 -0.55 -2.10
C VAL A 40 -0.01 -0.56 -2.54
N VAL A 41 0.46 -1.73 -3.00
CA VAL A 41 1.79 -1.85 -3.59
C VAL A 41 1.71 -1.51 -5.07
N VAL A 42 2.42 -0.45 -5.47
CA VAL A 42 2.44 0.01 -6.87
C VAL A 42 3.71 -0.48 -7.54
N PHE A 43 3.57 -1.39 -8.50
CA PHE A 43 4.66 -1.93 -9.31
C PHE A 43 4.89 -1.02 -10.52
N ASP A 44 6.02 -0.30 -10.50
CA ASP A 44 6.37 0.67 -11.53
C ASP A 44 7.32 0.06 -12.58
N ALA A 45 6.79 -0.26 -13.77
CA ALA A 45 7.55 -0.88 -14.86
C ALA A 45 8.26 -2.20 -14.47
N CYS A 46 7.63 -2.99 -13.60
CA CYS A 46 8.02 -4.36 -13.30
C CYS A 46 6.79 -5.27 -13.13
N GLU A 47 7.03 -6.57 -13.13
CA GLU A 47 6.01 -7.57 -12.82
C GLU A 47 5.49 -7.40 -11.39
N ALA A 48 4.20 -7.66 -11.21
CA ALA A 48 3.53 -7.56 -9.92
C ALA A 48 3.60 -8.89 -9.19
N GLU A 49 4.27 -8.88 -8.04
CA GLU A 49 4.36 -10.02 -7.14
C GLU A 49 4.28 -9.50 -5.70
N LEU A 50 3.14 -9.76 -5.06
CA LEU A 50 2.94 -9.42 -3.65
C LEU A 50 3.68 -10.42 -2.76
N PRO A 51 4.14 -9.98 -1.58
CA PRO A 51 4.72 -10.89 -0.62
C PRO A 51 3.60 -11.73 0.00
N ASP A 52 3.87 -13.01 0.21
CA ASP A 52 3.04 -13.85 1.06
C ASP A 52 3.17 -13.37 2.53
N VAL A 53 2.06 -12.88 3.08
CA VAL A 53 1.93 -12.29 4.41
C VAL A 53 0.55 -12.59 4.99
N GLU A 54 0.48 -12.75 6.31
CA GLU A 54 -0.78 -12.86 7.02
C GLU A 54 -1.45 -11.49 7.15
N LEU A 55 -2.77 -11.44 6.92
CA LEU A 55 -3.57 -10.22 7.06
C LEU A 55 -4.53 -10.34 8.23
N ALA A 56 -4.46 -9.37 9.15
CA ALA A 56 -5.50 -9.19 10.16
C ALA A 56 -6.82 -8.70 9.50
N ALA A 57 -7.94 -8.83 10.22
CA ALA A 57 -9.27 -8.55 9.68
C ALA A 57 -9.47 -7.11 9.19
N ASP A 58 -8.73 -6.15 9.77
CA ASP A 58 -8.75 -4.72 9.46
C ASP A 58 -7.54 -4.27 8.63
N ARG A 59 -6.88 -5.23 7.96
CA ARG A 59 -5.74 -4.99 7.08
C ARG A 59 -6.03 -5.56 5.70
N THR A 60 -5.79 -4.79 4.65
CA THR A 60 -5.87 -5.28 3.26
C THR A 60 -4.56 -5.03 2.53
N LEU A 61 -4.25 -5.88 1.55
CA LEU A 61 -3.08 -5.76 0.69
C LEU A 61 -3.48 -6.05 -0.75
N ARG A 62 -3.14 -5.14 -1.67
CA ARG A 62 -3.37 -5.35 -3.11
C ARG A 62 -2.27 -4.74 -3.96
N ALA A 63 -2.14 -5.28 -5.16
CA ALA A 63 -1.19 -4.81 -6.17
C ALA A 63 -1.88 -3.86 -7.15
N VAL A 64 -1.13 -2.86 -7.60
CA VAL A 64 -1.47 -2.00 -8.74
C VAL A 64 -0.24 -1.94 -9.64
N VAL A 65 -0.43 -2.12 -10.95
CA VAL A 65 0.62 -1.88 -11.93
C VAL A 65 0.53 -0.42 -12.40
N ASN A 66 1.63 0.32 -12.35
CA ASN A 66 1.65 1.68 -12.88
C ASN A 66 1.72 1.65 -14.42
N GLU A 67 0.58 1.84 -15.07
CA GLU A 67 0.48 2.02 -16.52
C GLU A 67 0.62 3.48 -16.97
N ARG A 68 0.80 4.42 -16.02
CA ARG A 68 0.92 5.87 -16.29
C ARG A 68 2.39 6.27 -16.49
N THR A 69 2.71 7.53 -16.20
CA THR A 69 4.09 8.04 -16.20
C THR A 69 4.96 7.19 -15.27
N ARG A 70 6.06 6.66 -15.79
CA ARG A 70 7.04 5.90 -15.01
C ARG A 70 7.77 6.80 -14.01
N GLY A 71 8.26 6.20 -12.94
CA GLY A 71 8.99 6.87 -11.88
C GLY A 71 8.13 7.20 -10.67
N LEU A 72 8.80 7.63 -9.60
CA LEU A 72 8.22 7.75 -8.26
C LEU A 72 6.93 8.57 -8.19
N ALA A 73 6.89 9.74 -8.85
CA ALA A 73 5.72 10.60 -8.82
C ALA A 73 4.51 9.95 -9.51
N GLY A 74 4.72 9.29 -10.65
CA GLY A 74 3.65 8.62 -11.36
C GLY A 74 3.15 7.38 -10.62
N ALA A 75 4.06 6.61 -10.01
CA ALA A 75 3.70 5.47 -9.17
C ALA A 75 2.89 5.89 -7.93
N ARG A 76 3.29 6.98 -7.25
CA ARG A 76 2.50 7.54 -6.13
C ARG A 76 1.12 7.98 -6.58
N ASN A 77 1.03 8.72 -7.68
CA ASN A 77 -0.25 9.20 -8.20
C ASN A 77 -1.16 8.04 -8.62
N ALA A 78 -0.60 6.97 -9.20
CA ALA A 78 -1.36 5.75 -9.50
C ALA A 78 -1.91 5.11 -8.21
N GLY A 79 -1.09 5.04 -7.14
CA GLY A 79 -1.54 4.55 -5.84
C GLY A 79 -2.63 5.43 -5.20
N ILE A 80 -2.48 6.76 -5.23
CA ILE A 80 -3.47 7.72 -4.73
C ILE A 80 -4.81 7.56 -5.46
N LEU A 81 -4.78 7.41 -6.79
CA LEU A 81 -5.99 7.21 -7.59
C LEU A 81 -6.66 5.86 -7.34
N ALA A 82 -5.90 4.86 -6.91
CA ALA A 82 -6.44 3.55 -6.55
C ALA A 82 -6.99 3.52 -5.12
N ALA A 83 -6.51 4.39 -4.22
CA ALA A 83 -6.81 4.38 -2.80
C ALA A 83 -8.32 4.38 -2.52
N SER A 84 -8.74 3.58 -1.54
CA SER A 84 -10.15 3.43 -1.18
C SER A 84 -10.60 4.36 -0.04
N HIS A 85 -9.65 5.05 0.62
CA HIS A 85 -9.90 5.87 1.80
C HIS A 85 -9.53 7.34 1.58
N ASP A 86 -10.13 8.23 2.37
CA ASP A 86 -9.90 9.69 2.28
C ASP A 86 -8.50 10.12 2.74
N PHE A 87 -7.87 9.32 3.60
CA PHE A 87 -6.51 9.57 4.10
C PHE A 87 -5.50 8.66 3.40
N VAL A 88 -4.46 9.27 2.83
CA VAL A 88 -3.37 8.58 2.14
C VAL A 88 -2.03 8.91 2.79
N ALA A 89 -1.20 7.88 3.00
CA ALA A 89 0.17 7.96 3.50
C ALA A 89 1.19 7.42 2.48
#